data_AF-A0A5W6ACT2-F1
#
_entry.id   AF-A0A5W6ACT2-F1
#
_cell.length_a   1.000
_cell.length_b   1.000
_cell.length_c   1.000
_cell.angle_alpha   90.00
_cell.angle_beta   90.00
_cell.angle_gamma   90.00
#
_symmetry.space_group_name_H-M   'P 1'
#
loop_
_entity.id
_entity.type
_entity.pdbx_description
1 polymer ?
#
loop_
_entity_poly.entity_id
_entity_poly.type
_entity_poly.pdbx_seq_one_letter_code
_entity_poly.pdbx_strand_id
1 'polypeptide(L)'
;MSASQPIEWTVAQLAQAVERGQLELHYQPIVDLRSEQIVGAEALLRWRHPTLGLLPPGQFLPVIESSGLMPEIGAWVLGAACRQMRDWRVLAWQPFRLAVNVSASQVGPDFDKWVKGVLADAGLPAAYLEIELTESVAFGDPAIFPALEALRQIGVRFAADDFGTGYSCLQHLKCCPISTLKIDQSFVAGLANDHRDQTIVRTVIQLAHGLGMEVVAEGVETSASLDLLRQADCDTGQGFLFAKPMPAAAFAVFVSQWRGATMNANDPTATSCCVCCKEIPLDAAFTPEGAEYVEHFCGLECYQRFQARAKTGSETDADPNACDSSLSD
;
A
#
# COMPACT_ATOMS: atom_id res chain seq x y z
N MET A 1 19.02 15.18 2.95
CA MET A 1 18.89 16.63 3.14
C MET A 1 18.10 17.19 1.96
N SER A 2 16.77 17.31 2.10
CA SER A 2 15.92 17.93 1.08
C SER A 2 15.70 19.39 1.48
N ALA A 3 16.02 20.31 0.58
CA ALA A 3 15.81 21.74 0.77
C ALA A 3 14.29 22.02 0.75
N SER A 4 13.76 22.51 1.86
CA SER A 4 12.38 22.95 1.99
C SER A 4 12.10 24.09 1.00
N GLN A 5 11.30 23.81 -0.03
CA GLN A 5 10.69 24.88 -0.81
C GLN A 5 9.78 25.73 0.09
N PRO A 6 9.65 27.05 -0.17
CA PRO A 6 8.74 27.89 0.61
C PRO A 6 7.32 27.32 0.52
N ILE A 7 6.67 27.19 1.67
CA ILE A 7 5.33 26.62 1.76
C ILE A 7 4.37 27.54 0.98
N GLU A 8 3.86 27.07 -0.15
CA GLU A 8 2.95 27.84 -1.04
C GLU A 8 1.51 27.92 -0.50
N TRP A 9 1.27 27.45 0.73
CA TRP A 9 -0.02 27.42 1.42
C TRP A 9 0.09 27.76 2.90
N THR A 10 -1.02 28.19 3.48
CA THR A 10 -1.10 28.64 4.89
C THR A 10 -1.79 27.60 5.77
N VAL A 11 -1.53 27.67 7.08
CA VAL A 11 -2.27 26.89 8.10
C VAL A 11 -3.79 27.15 7.99
N ALA A 12 -4.20 28.38 7.69
CA ALA A 12 -5.61 28.72 7.51
C ALA A 12 -6.24 28.01 6.31
N GLN A 13 -5.51 27.83 5.20
CA GLN A 13 -5.98 27.06 4.05
C GLN A 13 -6.14 25.57 4.39
N LEU A 14 -5.20 25.01 5.16
CA LEU A 14 -5.28 23.62 5.64
C LEU A 14 -6.46 23.41 6.60
N ALA A 15 -6.68 24.31 7.55
CA ALA A 15 -7.82 24.25 8.47
C ALA A 15 -9.15 24.26 7.69
N GLN A 16 -9.25 25.07 6.64
CA GLN A 16 -10.46 25.16 5.81
C GLN A 16 -10.59 24.00 4.81
N ALA A 17 -9.59 23.14 4.65
CA ALA A 17 -9.59 22.08 3.64
C ALA A 17 -10.69 21.03 3.88
N VAL A 18 -11.00 20.74 5.15
CA VAL A 18 -12.08 19.83 5.55
C VAL A 18 -13.44 20.40 5.11
N GLU A 19 -13.77 21.62 5.54
CA GLU A 19 -15.04 22.30 5.24
C GLU A 19 -15.24 22.51 3.73
N ARG A 20 -14.14 22.69 2.98
CA ARG A 20 -14.17 22.90 1.54
C ARG A 20 -14.14 21.60 0.71
N GLY A 21 -14.16 20.43 1.34
CA GLY A 21 -14.12 19.15 0.64
C GLY A 21 -12.86 18.96 -0.21
N GLN A 22 -11.73 19.53 0.25
CA GLN A 22 -10.45 19.47 -0.47
C GLN A 22 -9.59 18.28 -0.04
N LEU A 23 -9.94 17.61 1.06
CA LEU A 23 -9.27 16.40 1.48
C LEU A 23 -9.92 15.18 0.81
N GLU A 24 -9.09 14.25 0.37
CA GLU A 24 -9.53 12.97 -0.17
C GLU A 24 -8.58 11.86 0.29
N LEU A 25 -9.07 10.61 0.26
CA LEU A 25 -8.26 9.43 0.57
C LEU A 25 -7.91 8.70 -0.72
N HIS A 26 -6.64 8.35 -0.84
CA HIS A 26 -6.14 7.41 -1.84
C HIS A 26 -5.78 6.11 -1.14
N TYR A 27 -5.84 5.01 -1.86
CA TYR A 27 -5.72 3.67 -1.31
C TYR A 27 -4.59 2.93 -1.99
N GLN A 28 -3.63 2.44 -1.21
CA GLN A 28 -2.53 1.64 -1.71
C GLN A 28 -2.77 0.17 -1.37
N PRO A 29 -2.66 -0.77 -2.32
CA PRO A 29 -2.92 -2.18 -2.04
C PRO A 29 -1.81 -2.78 -1.16
N ILE A 30 -2.24 -3.64 -0.24
CA ILE A 30 -1.38 -4.52 0.55
C ILE A 30 -1.56 -5.94 0.01
N VAL A 31 -0.45 -6.57 -0.39
CA VAL A 31 -0.42 -7.86 -1.08
C VAL A 31 0.19 -8.92 -0.18
N ASP A 32 -0.48 -10.06 -0.05
CA ASP A 32 0.09 -11.26 0.59
C ASP A 32 1.15 -11.86 -0.33
N LEU A 33 2.39 -11.97 0.16
CA LEU A 33 3.54 -12.29 -0.68
C LEU A 33 3.58 -13.77 -1.10
N ARG A 34 2.80 -14.63 -0.43
CA ARG A 34 2.73 -16.08 -0.68
C ARG A 34 1.64 -16.43 -1.70
N SER A 35 0.45 -15.88 -1.52
CA SER A 35 -0.73 -16.10 -2.36
C SER A 35 -0.85 -15.11 -3.51
N GLU A 36 -0.07 -14.03 -3.46
CA GLU A 36 -0.12 -12.88 -4.37
C GLU A 36 -1.50 -12.22 -4.42
N GLN A 37 -2.31 -12.39 -3.37
CA GLN A 37 -3.65 -11.80 -3.30
C GLN A 37 -3.58 -10.44 -2.60
N ILE A 38 -4.42 -9.50 -3.04
CA ILE A 38 -4.65 -8.26 -2.30
C ILE A 38 -5.48 -8.62 -1.06
N VAL A 39 -4.89 -8.37 0.12
CA VAL A 39 -5.46 -8.67 1.44
C VAL A 39 -5.81 -7.43 2.23
N GLY A 40 -5.54 -6.25 1.69
CA GLY A 40 -5.94 -4.99 2.30
C GLY A 40 -5.55 -3.78 1.49
N ALA A 41 -5.74 -2.62 2.11
CA ALA A 41 -5.22 -1.36 1.62
C ALA A 41 -4.83 -0.44 2.76
N GLU A 42 -3.91 0.48 2.50
CA GLU A 42 -3.64 1.63 3.35
C GLU A 42 -4.38 2.86 2.83
N ALA A 43 -5.11 3.55 3.71
CA ALA A 43 -5.79 4.81 3.42
C ALA A 43 -4.83 5.98 3.64
N LEU A 44 -4.46 6.63 2.55
CA LEU A 44 -3.47 7.71 2.52
C LEU A 44 -4.13 9.04 2.19
N LEU A 45 -3.97 10.01 3.09
CA LEU A 45 -4.50 11.36 2.93
C LEU A 45 -3.89 12.05 1.71
N ARG A 46 -4.73 12.76 0.95
CA ARG A 46 -4.33 13.68 -0.12
C ARG A 46 -5.06 15.00 0.04
N TRP A 47 -4.41 16.07 -0.38
CA TRP A 47 -5.02 17.39 -0.43
C TRP A 47 -5.14 17.87 -1.87
N ARG A 48 -6.37 17.97 -2.36
CA ARG A 48 -6.69 18.56 -3.66
C ARG A 48 -6.71 20.08 -3.53
N HIS A 49 -5.52 20.69 -3.56
CA HIS A 49 -5.36 22.14 -3.51
C HIS A 49 -5.89 22.79 -4.80
N PRO A 50 -6.65 23.91 -4.71
CA PRO A 50 -7.31 24.51 -5.87
C PRO A 50 -6.35 25.00 -6.96
N THR A 51 -5.12 25.40 -6.60
CA THR A 51 -4.13 25.92 -7.56
C THR A 51 -2.93 25.00 -7.78
N LEU A 52 -2.62 24.13 -6.82
CA LEU A 52 -1.41 23.30 -6.83
C LEU A 52 -1.70 21.85 -7.21
N GLY A 53 -2.98 21.54 -7.43
CA GLY A 53 -3.41 20.19 -7.76
C GLY A 53 -3.36 19.27 -6.53
N LEU A 54 -3.10 18.00 -6.78
CA LEU A 54 -3.13 16.97 -5.77
C LEU A 54 -1.79 16.89 -5.02
N LEU A 55 -1.80 17.19 -3.73
CA LEU A 55 -0.63 17.19 -2.87
C LEU A 55 -0.56 15.89 -2.04
N PRO A 56 0.61 15.24 -1.96
CA PRO A 56 0.84 14.10 -1.09
C PRO A 56 1.11 14.53 0.36
N PRO A 57 0.91 13.62 1.33
CA PRO A 57 0.93 13.92 2.76
C PRO A 57 2.28 14.49 3.22
N GLY A 58 3.40 13.98 2.70
CA GLY A 58 4.74 14.46 3.04
C GLY A 58 4.98 15.95 2.80
N GLN A 59 4.16 16.62 1.98
CA GLN A 59 4.27 18.06 1.74
C GLN A 59 3.55 18.90 2.80
N PHE A 60 2.47 18.41 3.41
CA PHE A 60 1.61 19.23 4.28
C PHE A 60 1.37 18.65 5.68
N LEU A 61 1.60 17.35 5.92
CA LEU A 61 1.49 16.74 7.24
C LEU A 61 2.36 17.44 8.30
N PRO A 62 3.63 17.80 8.05
CA PRO A 62 4.45 18.49 9.05
C PRO A 62 3.82 19.83 9.52
N VAL A 63 3.07 20.49 8.64
CA VAL A 63 2.35 21.72 8.97
C VAL A 63 1.10 21.41 9.80
N ILE A 64 0.37 20.34 9.49
CA ILE A 64 -0.80 19.90 10.29
C ILE A 64 -0.36 19.54 11.71
N GLU A 65 0.73 18.78 11.85
CA GLU A 65 1.27 18.33 13.14
C GLU A 65 1.73 19.50 14.01
N SER A 66 2.42 20.48 13.42
CA SER A 66 2.91 21.66 14.15
C SER A 66 1.83 22.71 14.44
N SER A 67 0.67 22.65 13.78
CA SER A 67 -0.44 23.61 13.94
C SER A 67 -1.57 23.13 14.84
N GLY A 68 -1.53 21.89 15.32
CA GLY A 68 -2.57 21.33 16.18
C GLY A 68 -3.86 20.95 15.45
N LEU A 69 -3.83 20.84 14.12
CA LEU A 69 -4.99 20.47 13.28
C LEU A 69 -5.21 18.94 13.20
N MET A 70 -4.27 18.14 13.70
CA MET A 70 -4.34 16.67 13.65
C MET A 70 -5.61 16.06 14.27
N PRO A 71 -6.16 16.55 15.41
CA PRO A 71 -7.39 15.99 15.95
C PRO A 71 -8.59 16.10 15.00
N GLU A 72 -8.76 17.25 14.34
CA GLU A 72 -9.86 17.50 13.42
C GLU A 72 -9.70 16.71 12.11
N ILE A 73 -8.52 16.83 11.49
CA ILE A 73 -8.22 16.14 10.23
C ILE A 73 -8.19 14.62 10.43
N GLY A 74 -7.61 14.16 11.54
CA GLY A 74 -7.56 12.75 11.89
C GLY A 74 -8.95 12.15 12.15
N ALA A 75 -9.86 12.90 12.79
CA ALA A 75 -11.27 12.52 12.91
C ALA A 75 -11.95 12.38 11.55
N TRP A 76 -11.70 13.33 10.64
CA TRP A 76 -12.19 13.25 9.28
C TRP A 76 -11.63 12.03 8.53
N VAL A 77 -10.31 11.78 8.61
CA VAL A 77 -9.62 10.66 7.95
C VAL A 77 -10.20 9.32 8.41
N LEU A 78 -10.26 9.08 9.72
CA LEU A 78 -10.75 7.81 10.25
C LEU A 78 -12.22 7.58 9.87
N GLY A 79 -13.05 8.62 9.97
CA GLY A 79 -14.45 8.55 9.56
C GLY A 79 -14.62 8.29 8.05
N ALA A 80 -13.83 8.96 7.20
CA ALA A 80 -13.87 8.78 5.75
C ALA A 80 -13.42 7.37 5.35
N ALA A 81 -12.33 6.87 5.94
CA ALA A 81 -11.83 5.52 5.72
C ALA A 81 -12.88 4.47 6.14
N CYS A 82 -13.49 4.63 7.33
CA CYS A 82 -14.50 3.68 7.80
C CYS A 82 -15.74 3.65 6.89
N ARG A 83 -16.20 4.81 6.42
CA ARG A 83 -17.30 4.90 5.45
C ARG A 83 -16.93 4.24 4.12
N GLN A 84 -15.73 4.50 3.60
CA GLN A 84 -15.27 3.87 2.36
C GLN A 84 -15.23 2.35 2.51
N MET A 85 -14.68 1.84 3.63
CA MET A 85 -14.59 0.41 3.85
C MET A 85 -15.97 -0.23 3.94
N ARG A 86 -16.94 0.43 4.60
CA ARG A 86 -18.34 -0.02 4.59
C ARG A 86 -18.85 -0.14 3.16
N ASP A 87 -18.62 0.87 2.32
CA ASP A 87 -19.12 0.89 0.94
C ASP A 87 -18.48 -0.22 0.10
N TRP A 88 -17.23 -0.60 0.38
CA TRP A 88 -16.57 -1.75 -0.26
C TRP A 88 -17.02 -3.12 0.25
N ARG A 89 -17.72 -3.23 1.38
CA ARG A 89 -18.17 -4.54 1.89
C ARG A 89 -19.08 -5.29 0.93
N VAL A 90 -19.84 -4.57 0.09
CA VAL A 90 -20.69 -5.20 -0.94
C VAL A 90 -19.88 -5.94 -2.01
N LEU A 91 -18.59 -5.62 -2.15
CA LEU A 91 -17.65 -6.27 -3.07
C LEU A 91 -17.12 -7.60 -2.50
N ALA A 92 -17.42 -7.90 -1.23
CA ALA A 92 -17.15 -9.17 -0.55
C ALA A 92 -15.68 -9.63 -0.61
N TRP A 93 -14.73 -8.68 -0.63
CA TRP A 93 -13.30 -9.02 -0.54
C TRP A 93 -13.00 -9.59 0.84
N GLN A 94 -12.60 -10.86 0.90
CA GLN A 94 -12.22 -11.55 2.12
C GLN A 94 -10.98 -12.43 1.89
N PRO A 95 -10.03 -12.48 2.83
CA PRO A 95 -9.84 -11.49 3.90
C PRO A 95 -9.49 -10.10 3.30
N PHE A 96 -9.99 -9.01 3.89
CA PHE A 96 -9.61 -7.65 3.48
C PHE A 96 -9.69 -6.68 4.66
N ARG A 97 -8.63 -5.90 4.89
CA ARG A 97 -8.56 -4.87 5.95
C ARG A 97 -8.17 -3.51 5.36
N LEU A 98 -8.66 -2.44 5.98
CA LEU A 98 -8.27 -1.08 5.67
C LEU A 98 -7.42 -0.53 6.82
N ALA A 99 -6.15 -0.26 6.52
CA ALA A 99 -5.21 0.37 7.42
C ALA A 99 -5.35 1.89 7.38
N VAL A 100 -5.31 2.54 8.55
CA VAL A 100 -5.47 3.99 8.71
C VAL A 100 -4.45 4.52 9.71
N ASN A 101 -3.65 5.49 9.26
CA ASN A 101 -2.70 6.19 10.11
C ASN A 101 -3.38 7.06 11.18
N VAL A 102 -2.91 6.93 12.42
CA VAL A 102 -3.36 7.74 13.55
C VAL A 102 -2.16 8.39 14.24
N SER A 103 -2.19 9.72 14.39
CA SER A 103 -1.11 10.46 15.04
C SER A 103 -1.13 10.35 16.56
N ALA A 104 0.04 10.58 17.17
CA ALA A 104 0.22 10.66 18.62
C ALA A 104 -0.81 11.58 19.29
N SER A 105 -1.11 12.73 18.68
CA SER A 105 -2.01 13.75 19.24
C SER A 105 -3.47 13.29 19.37
N GLN A 106 -3.84 12.22 18.68
CA GLN A 106 -5.17 11.61 18.71
C GLN A 106 -5.28 10.47 19.72
N VAL A 107 -4.14 9.95 20.21
CA VAL A 107 -4.10 8.85 21.15
C VAL A 107 -4.08 9.41 22.57
N GLY A 108 -5.14 9.14 23.32
CA GLY A 108 -5.30 9.58 24.70
C GLY A 108 -6.28 8.70 25.47
N PRO A 109 -6.67 9.10 26.70
CA PRO A 109 -7.51 8.28 27.58
C PRO A 109 -8.85 7.85 26.97
N ASP A 110 -9.45 8.67 26.10
CA ASP A 110 -10.74 8.41 25.44
C ASP A 110 -10.60 7.82 24.02
N PHE A 111 -9.39 7.38 23.63
CA PHE A 111 -9.11 6.88 22.29
C PHE A 111 -10.02 5.71 21.90
N ASP A 112 -10.25 4.76 22.81
CA ASP A 112 -11.10 3.61 22.56
C ASP A 112 -12.56 4.03 22.31
N LYS A 113 -13.08 4.97 23.12
CA LYS A 113 -14.43 5.52 22.99
C LYS A 113 -14.60 6.25 21.66
N TRP A 114 -13.60 7.04 21.27
CA TRP A 114 -13.62 7.75 19.99
C TRP A 114 -13.67 6.79 18.80
N VAL A 115 -12.77 5.81 18.73
CA VAL A 115 -12.74 4.82 17.64
C VAL A 115 -14.04 4.00 17.58
N LYS A 116 -14.56 3.57 18.73
CA LYS A 116 -15.87 2.88 18.82
C LYS A 116 -17.01 3.75 18.26
N GLY A 117 -17.01 5.05 18.57
CA GLY A 117 -17.98 6.00 18.02
C GLY A 117 -17.89 6.08 16.50
N VAL A 118 -16.68 6.24 15.95
CA VAL A 118 -16.49 6.32 14.50
C VAL A 118 -16.92 5.04 13.77
N LEU A 119 -16.60 3.86 14.33
CA LEU A 119 -17.04 2.58 13.79
C LEU A 119 -18.57 2.44 13.82
N ALA A 120 -19.21 2.86 14.91
CA ALA A 120 -20.66 2.83 15.06
C ALA A 120 -21.35 3.78 14.05
N ASP A 121 -20.87 5.01 13.93
CA ASP A 121 -21.39 6.01 12.98
C ASP A 121 -21.24 5.55 11.53
N ALA A 122 -20.14 4.87 11.22
CA ALA A 122 -19.91 4.30 9.90
C ALA A 122 -20.68 2.99 9.65
N GLY A 123 -21.15 2.30 10.69
CA GLY A 123 -21.72 0.95 10.59
C GLY A 123 -20.70 -0.11 10.14
N LEU A 124 -19.43 0.07 10.51
CA LEU A 124 -18.32 -0.80 10.12
C LEU A 124 -17.99 -1.81 11.23
N PRO A 125 -17.97 -3.12 10.96
CA PRO A 125 -17.43 -4.08 11.92
C PRO A 125 -15.94 -3.83 12.14
N ALA A 126 -15.52 -3.81 13.41
CA ALA A 126 -14.16 -3.45 13.81
C ALA A 126 -13.06 -4.31 13.14
N ALA A 127 -13.36 -5.57 12.80
CA ALA A 127 -12.43 -6.50 12.14
C ALA A 127 -11.92 -6.02 10.75
N TYR A 128 -12.56 -5.02 10.16
CA TYR A 128 -12.13 -4.42 8.89
C TYR A 128 -11.16 -3.27 9.06
N LEU A 129 -10.97 -2.77 10.29
CA LEU A 129 -10.11 -1.63 10.57
C LEU A 129 -8.78 -2.11 11.18
N GLU A 130 -7.69 -1.67 10.58
CA GLU A 130 -6.35 -1.70 11.16
C GLU A 130 -5.91 -0.25 11.41
N ILE A 131 -5.43 0.03 12.61
CA ILE A 131 -4.91 1.36 12.98
C ILE A 131 -3.39 1.28 12.99
N GLU A 132 -2.76 2.18 12.25
CA GLU A 132 -1.31 2.31 12.20
C GLU A 132 -0.86 3.42 13.15
N LEU A 133 0.08 3.09 14.01
CA LEU A 133 0.69 4.00 14.98
C LEU A 133 2.19 3.99 14.75
N THR A 134 2.84 5.15 14.74
CA THR A 134 4.31 5.20 14.68
C THR A 134 4.91 4.44 15.86
N GLU A 135 6.13 3.91 15.68
CA GLU A 135 6.85 3.15 16.70
C GLU A 135 6.85 3.83 18.09
N SER A 136 7.07 5.15 18.11
CA SER A 136 7.10 5.94 19.34
C SER A 136 5.74 6.04 20.03
N VAL A 137 4.63 6.03 19.29
CA VAL A 137 3.29 6.04 19.87
C VAL A 137 2.91 4.64 20.35
N ALA A 138 3.16 3.63 19.53
CA ALA A 138 2.86 2.24 19.84
C ALA A 138 3.60 1.75 21.09
N PHE A 139 4.86 2.16 21.27
CA PHE A 139 5.73 1.63 22.33
C PHE A 139 6.24 2.68 23.31
N GLY A 140 5.88 3.95 23.19
CA GLY A 140 6.41 5.01 24.05
C GLY A 140 5.72 5.11 25.41
N ASP A 141 4.42 4.86 25.48
CA ASP A 141 3.62 5.07 26.69
C ASP A 141 2.71 3.86 27.02
N PRO A 142 3.07 3.03 28.01
CA PRO A 142 2.23 1.92 28.46
C PRO A 142 0.82 2.32 28.94
N ALA A 143 0.57 3.59 29.25
CA ALA A 143 -0.74 4.06 29.69
C ALA A 143 -1.83 3.90 28.62
N ILE A 144 -1.48 3.82 27.33
CA ILE A 144 -2.45 3.65 26.24
C ILE A 144 -2.85 2.18 26.03
N PHE A 145 -2.08 1.21 26.52
CA PHE A 145 -2.29 -0.21 26.23
C PHE A 145 -3.68 -0.73 26.61
N PRO A 146 -4.30 -0.32 27.74
CA PRO A 146 -5.67 -0.71 28.05
C PRO A 146 -6.69 -0.25 26.99
N ALA A 147 -6.50 0.95 26.41
CA ALA A 147 -7.39 1.46 25.37
C ALA A 147 -7.21 0.69 24.05
N LEU A 148 -5.96 0.39 23.67
CA LEU A 148 -5.67 -0.44 22.51
C LEU A 148 -6.23 -1.87 22.68
N GLU A 149 -6.08 -2.46 23.86
CA GLU A 149 -6.59 -3.80 24.17
C GLU A 149 -8.13 -3.84 24.12
N ALA A 150 -8.80 -2.80 24.63
CA ALA A 150 -10.25 -2.69 24.55
C ALA A 150 -10.76 -2.61 23.10
N LEU A 151 -9.98 -2.02 22.19
CA LEU A 151 -10.28 -2.00 20.75
C LEU A 151 -9.95 -3.33 20.07
N ARG A 152 -8.86 -3.97 20.46
CA ARG A 152 -8.50 -5.31 19.98
C ARG A 152 -9.57 -6.35 20.30
N GLN A 153 -10.16 -6.27 21.50
CA GLN A 153 -11.23 -7.17 21.94
C GLN A 153 -12.50 -7.10 21.09
N ILE A 154 -12.78 -5.96 20.46
CA ILE A 154 -13.91 -5.84 19.53
C ILE A 154 -13.53 -6.18 18.08
N GLY A 155 -12.23 -6.35 17.80
CA GLY A 155 -11.70 -6.80 16.51
C GLY A 155 -10.82 -5.80 15.76
N VAL A 156 -10.59 -4.58 16.28
CA VAL A 156 -9.64 -3.65 15.65
C VAL A 156 -8.24 -4.25 15.69
N ARG A 157 -7.50 -4.15 14.58
CA ARG A 157 -6.08 -4.51 14.53
C ARG A 157 -5.19 -3.28 14.69
N PHE A 158 -3.96 -3.50 15.12
CA PHE A 158 -2.97 -2.44 15.26
C PHE A 158 -1.68 -2.82 14.56
N ALA A 159 -1.13 -1.87 13.82
CA ALA A 159 0.20 -1.97 13.23
C ALA A 159 1.12 -0.93 13.86
N ALA A 160 2.38 -1.32 14.11
CA ALA A 160 3.43 -0.37 14.44
C ALA A 160 4.17 0.01 13.15
N ASP A 161 4.12 1.30 12.83
CA ASP A 161 4.76 1.90 11.65
C ASP A 161 6.17 2.39 11.94
N ASP A 162 6.97 2.54 10.88
CA ASP A 162 8.37 2.98 10.91
C ASP A 162 9.28 2.12 11.81
N PHE A 163 8.98 0.83 12.01
CA PHE A 163 9.70 -0.01 12.97
C PHE A 163 11.17 -0.16 12.60
N GLY A 164 12.06 0.12 13.55
CA GLY A 164 13.51 0.02 13.39
C GLY A 164 14.19 1.37 13.12
N THR A 165 13.43 2.45 13.00
CA THR A 165 13.97 3.82 12.87
C THR A 165 14.10 4.53 14.23
N GLY A 166 13.45 4.01 15.28
CA GLY A 166 13.43 4.56 16.63
C GLY A 166 14.06 3.69 17.71
N TYR A 167 13.87 4.09 18.96
CA TYR A 167 14.28 3.33 20.14
C TYR A 167 13.11 2.52 20.70
N SER A 168 12.90 1.31 20.18
CA SER A 168 11.94 0.37 20.76
C SER A 168 12.47 -0.24 22.06
N CYS A 169 11.70 -0.11 23.14
CA CYS A 169 11.91 -0.95 24.30
C CYS A 169 11.33 -2.35 23.99
N LEU A 170 12.18 -3.36 23.80
CA LEU A 170 11.75 -4.75 23.58
C LEU A 170 10.76 -5.25 24.65
N GLN A 171 10.81 -4.67 25.85
CA GLN A 171 9.86 -4.96 26.91
C GLN A 171 8.41 -4.54 26.56
N HIS A 172 8.24 -3.42 25.85
CA HIS A 172 6.93 -2.90 25.47
C HIS A 172 6.31 -3.68 24.31
N LEU A 173 7.12 -4.20 23.39
CA LEU A 173 6.68 -5.12 22.32
C LEU A 173 5.95 -6.35 22.88
N LYS A 174 6.33 -6.83 24.07
CA LYS A 174 5.69 -7.98 24.72
C LYS A 174 4.27 -7.67 25.24
N CYS A 175 4.02 -6.43 25.66
CA CYS A 175 2.79 -6.05 26.36
C CYS A 175 1.83 -5.23 25.50
N CYS A 176 2.32 -4.63 24.41
CA CYS A 176 1.50 -3.81 23.53
C CYS A 176 0.66 -4.71 22.60
N PRO A 177 -0.65 -4.46 22.46
CA PRO A 177 -1.56 -5.27 21.64
C PRO A 177 -1.43 -4.99 20.12
N ILE A 178 -0.20 -4.86 19.63
CA ILE A 178 0.13 -4.77 18.20
C ILE A 178 0.04 -6.16 17.58
N SER A 179 -0.57 -6.25 16.40
CA SER A 179 -0.67 -7.48 15.61
C SER A 179 0.25 -7.50 14.40
N THR A 180 0.76 -6.34 13.99
CA THR A 180 1.47 -6.16 12.72
C THR A 180 2.68 -5.23 12.91
N LEU A 181 3.86 -5.60 12.40
CA LEU A 181 5.00 -4.69 12.30
C LEU A 181 5.21 -4.28 10.84
N LYS A 182 5.33 -2.98 10.59
CA LYS A 182 5.67 -2.45 9.27
C LYS A 182 7.17 -2.14 9.21
N ILE A 183 7.85 -2.72 8.22
CA ILE A 183 9.27 -2.47 7.96
C ILE A 183 9.36 -1.27 7.03
N ASP A 184 9.99 -0.20 7.52
CA ASP A 184 10.15 1.05 6.77
C ASP A 184 10.87 0.85 5.42
N GLN A 185 10.43 1.65 4.44
CA GLN A 185 10.97 1.63 3.08
C GLN A 185 12.48 1.86 3.01
N SER A 186 13.09 2.57 3.97
CA SER A 186 14.54 2.83 3.94
C SER A 186 15.36 1.53 4.04
N PHE A 187 14.87 0.53 4.79
CA PHE A 187 15.51 -0.79 4.84
C PHE A 187 15.18 -1.64 3.62
N VAL A 188 13.93 -1.58 3.13
CA VAL A 188 13.48 -2.38 1.98
C VAL A 188 14.20 -1.95 0.70
N ALA A 189 14.39 -0.65 0.50
CA ALA A 189 15.13 -0.09 -0.64
C ALA A 189 16.60 -0.58 -0.70
N GLY A 190 17.21 -0.83 0.46
CA GLY A 190 18.59 -1.31 0.57
C GLY A 190 18.79 -2.82 0.41
N LEU A 191 17.72 -3.62 0.43
CA LEU A 191 17.78 -5.09 0.48
C LEU A 191 18.70 -5.73 -0.58
N ALA A 192 18.67 -5.22 -1.81
CA ALA A 192 19.46 -5.81 -2.90
C ALA A 192 20.97 -5.60 -2.74
N ASN A 193 21.38 -4.54 -2.04
CA ASN A 193 22.76 -4.02 -2.10
C ASN A 193 23.44 -3.88 -0.73
N ASP A 194 22.71 -3.88 0.39
CA ASP A 194 23.27 -3.77 1.74
C ASP A 194 22.97 -5.03 2.59
N HIS A 195 24.03 -5.72 2.99
CA HIS A 195 23.92 -6.89 3.87
C HIS A 195 23.40 -6.53 5.27
N ARG A 196 23.62 -5.30 5.74
CA ARG A 196 23.06 -4.84 7.02
C ARG A 196 21.55 -4.71 6.94
N ASP A 197 21.03 -4.13 5.86
CA ASP A 197 19.58 -4.03 5.65
C ASP A 197 18.94 -5.42 5.53
N GLN A 198 19.56 -6.34 4.79
CA GLN A 198 19.10 -7.75 4.75
C GLN A 198 19.05 -8.39 6.15
N THR A 199 20.06 -8.12 6.98
CA THR A 199 20.13 -8.66 8.35
C THR A 199 19.05 -8.04 9.24
N ILE A 200 18.85 -6.72 9.16
CA ILE A 200 17.81 -6.01 9.92
C ILE A 200 16.44 -6.54 9.54
N VAL A 201 16.10 -6.56 8.25
CA VAL A 201 14.79 -7.04 7.75
C VAL A 201 14.52 -8.47 8.22
N ARG A 202 15.47 -9.40 8.08
CA ARG A 202 15.31 -10.78 8.55
C ARG A 202 15.11 -10.86 10.07
N THR A 203 15.84 -10.04 10.83
CA THR A 203 15.74 -10.01 12.30
C THR A 203 14.37 -9.51 12.74
N VAL A 204 13.87 -8.44 12.09
CA VAL A 204 12.53 -7.90 12.37
C VAL A 204 11.46 -8.94 12.06
N ILE A 205 11.55 -9.64 10.93
CA ILE A 205 10.59 -10.69 10.56
C ILE A 205 10.58 -11.81 11.60
N GLN A 206 11.76 -12.31 11.98
CA GLN A 206 11.88 -13.37 12.98
C GLN A 206 11.34 -12.94 14.35
N LEU A 207 11.60 -11.69 14.77
CA LEU A 207 11.08 -11.14 16.01
C LEU A 207 9.55 -11.06 15.99
N ALA A 208 8.98 -10.51 14.91
CA ALA A 208 7.53 -10.38 14.73
C ALA A 208 6.85 -11.76 14.83
N HIS A 209 7.32 -12.72 14.05
CA HIS A 209 6.78 -14.08 14.05
C HIS A 209 6.94 -14.78 15.40
N GLY A 210 8.08 -14.59 16.08
CA GLY A 210 8.32 -15.10 17.42
C GLY A 210 7.37 -14.56 18.48
N LEU A 211 6.79 -13.37 18.24
CA LEU A 211 5.77 -12.74 19.09
C LEU A 211 4.33 -12.98 18.57
N GLY A 212 4.16 -13.73 17.48
CA GLY A 212 2.86 -13.99 16.86
C GLY A 212 2.27 -12.80 16.10
N MET A 213 3.12 -11.89 15.61
CA MET A 213 2.76 -10.74 14.79
C MET A 213 2.98 -11.03 13.30
N GLU A 214 2.20 -10.38 12.44
CA GLU A 214 2.38 -10.33 10.99
C GLU A 214 3.37 -9.22 10.60
N VAL A 215 3.96 -9.30 9.40
CA VAL A 215 4.87 -8.28 8.87
C VAL A 215 4.36 -7.71 7.56
N VAL A 216 4.43 -6.39 7.43
CA VAL A 216 4.24 -5.65 6.17
C VAL A 216 5.58 -5.01 5.78
N ALA A 217 6.09 -5.30 4.60
CA ALA A 217 7.24 -4.58 4.04
C ALA A 217 6.77 -3.40 3.20
N GLU A 218 7.28 -2.20 3.49
CA GLU A 218 6.94 -0.99 2.75
C GLU A 218 7.95 -0.65 1.66
N GLY A 219 7.52 0.11 0.65
CA GLY A 219 8.44 0.55 -0.42
C GLY A 219 8.98 -0.59 -1.27
N VAL A 220 8.20 -1.66 -1.48
CA VAL A 220 8.59 -2.73 -2.42
C VAL A 220 8.51 -2.19 -3.84
N GLU A 221 9.66 -1.87 -4.43
CA GLU A 221 9.76 -1.25 -5.76
C GLU A 221 10.42 -2.14 -6.82
N THR A 222 11.16 -3.18 -6.42
CA THR A 222 11.91 -4.03 -7.35
C THR A 222 11.60 -5.51 -7.14
N SER A 223 11.65 -6.30 -8.20
CA SER A 223 11.51 -7.76 -8.08
C SER A 223 12.59 -8.38 -7.18
N ALA A 224 13.81 -7.83 -7.19
CA ALA A 224 14.88 -8.28 -6.31
C ALA A 224 14.54 -8.10 -4.82
N SER A 225 13.98 -6.94 -4.44
CA SER A 225 13.51 -6.72 -3.06
C SER A 225 12.38 -7.67 -2.68
N LEU A 226 11.42 -7.90 -3.59
CA LEU A 226 10.31 -8.84 -3.40
C LEU A 226 10.80 -10.27 -3.19
N ASP A 227 11.74 -10.74 -4.00
CA ASP A 227 12.29 -12.10 -3.90
C ASP A 227 13.04 -12.31 -2.58
N LEU A 228 13.79 -11.30 -2.11
CA LEU A 228 14.47 -11.34 -0.82
C LEU A 228 13.49 -11.33 0.35
N LEU A 229 12.41 -10.55 0.27
CA LEU A 229 11.34 -10.54 1.28
C LEU A 229 10.62 -11.89 1.37
N ARG A 230 10.32 -12.52 0.23
CA ARG A 230 9.75 -13.87 0.18
C ARG A 230 10.67 -14.92 0.78
N GLN A 231 11.97 -14.86 0.46
CA GLN A 231 12.97 -15.76 1.06
C GLN A 231 13.12 -15.56 2.56
N ALA A 232 12.82 -14.37 3.07
CA ALA A 232 12.82 -14.05 4.49
C ALA A 232 11.48 -14.38 5.17
N ASP A 233 10.53 -15.02 4.47
CA ASP A 233 9.19 -15.34 4.95
C ASP A 233 8.32 -14.13 5.34
N CYS A 234 8.57 -12.96 4.74
CA CYS A 234 7.72 -11.78 4.95
C CYS A 234 6.26 -12.07 4.51
N ASP A 235 5.28 -11.68 5.33
CA ASP A 235 3.87 -12.05 5.13
C ASP A 235 3.24 -11.22 3.99
N THR A 236 3.35 -9.90 4.08
CA THR A 236 2.71 -8.97 3.15
C THR A 236 3.65 -7.85 2.72
N GLY A 237 3.35 -7.21 1.59
CA GLY A 237 4.11 -6.06 1.12
C GLY A 237 3.24 -5.01 0.45
N GLN A 238 3.73 -3.76 0.50
CA GLN A 238 3.17 -2.62 -0.20
C GLN A 238 4.27 -1.80 -0.88
N GLY A 239 3.98 -1.23 -2.05
CA GLY A 239 4.96 -0.47 -2.81
C GLY A 239 4.60 -0.33 -4.28
N PHE A 240 5.40 0.46 -5.00
CA PHE A 240 5.11 0.81 -6.39
C PHE A 240 5.31 -0.33 -7.37
N LEU A 241 5.97 -1.43 -6.96
CA LEU A 241 6.00 -2.67 -7.72
C LEU A 241 4.59 -3.23 -7.93
N PHE A 242 3.69 -3.05 -6.94
CA PHE A 242 2.31 -3.50 -7.00
C PHE A 242 1.40 -2.42 -7.58
N ALA A 243 1.31 -1.28 -6.90
CA ALA A 243 0.61 -0.09 -7.38
C ALA A 243 0.95 1.14 -6.55
N LYS A 244 0.81 2.31 -7.17
CA LYS A 244 0.75 3.60 -6.47
C LYS A 244 -0.61 3.77 -5.77
N PRO A 245 -0.69 4.59 -4.71
CA PRO A 245 -1.97 4.97 -4.10
C PRO A 245 -2.93 5.57 -5.14
N MET A 246 -4.21 5.19 -5.09
CA MET A 246 -5.20 5.61 -6.08
C MET A 246 -6.57 5.92 -5.46
N PRO A 247 -7.43 6.72 -6.12
CA PRO A 247 -8.78 7.00 -5.63
C PRO A 247 -9.64 5.73 -5.48
N ALA A 248 -10.66 5.79 -4.61
CA ALA A 248 -11.48 4.63 -4.27
C ALA A 248 -12.10 3.89 -5.47
N ALA A 249 -12.58 4.64 -6.47
CA ALA A 249 -13.18 4.08 -7.68
C ALA A 249 -12.16 3.28 -8.50
N ALA A 250 -10.95 3.85 -8.68
CA ALA A 250 -9.86 3.17 -9.36
C ALA A 250 -9.38 1.94 -8.59
N PHE A 251 -9.31 2.03 -7.25
CA PHE A 251 -8.92 0.92 -6.39
C PHE A 251 -9.88 -0.29 -6.53
N ALA A 252 -11.19 -0.06 -6.56
CA ALA A 252 -12.16 -1.14 -6.72
C ALA A 252 -12.04 -1.87 -8.07
N VAL A 253 -11.78 -1.12 -9.15
CA VAL A 253 -11.50 -1.70 -10.47
C VAL A 253 -10.20 -2.51 -10.45
N PHE A 254 -9.14 -1.93 -9.87
CA PHE A 254 -7.83 -2.58 -9.73
C PHE A 254 -7.91 -3.92 -9.01
N VAL A 255 -8.58 -3.98 -7.85
CA VAL A 255 -8.74 -5.24 -7.09
C VAL A 255 -9.53 -6.29 -7.88
N SER A 256 -10.57 -5.87 -8.61
CA SER A 256 -11.39 -6.78 -9.41
C SER A 256 -10.58 -7.41 -10.56
N GLN A 257 -9.76 -6.59 -11.23
CA GLN A 257 -8.87 -7.06 -12.30
C GLN A 257 -7.75 -7.96 -11.78
N TRP A 258 -7.16 -7.63 -10.62
CA TRP A 258 -6.11 -8.42 -9.98
C TRP A 258 -6.57 -9.85 -9.65
N ARG A 259 -7.77 -9.98 -9.07
CA ARG A 259 -8.37 -11.29 -8.75
C ARG A 259 -8.68 -12.10 -10.01
N GLY A 260 -9.15 -11.44 -11.08
CA GLY A 260 -9.38 -12.10 -12.37
C GLY A 260 -8.09 -12.61 -13.04
N ALA A 261 -6.98 -11.89 -12.90
CA ALA A 261 -5.69 -12.30 -13.44
C ALA A 261 -5.09 -13.51 -12.70
N THR A 262 -5.17 -13.51 -11.36
CA THR A 262 -4.65 -14.61 -10.53
C THR A 262 -5.47 -15.90 -10.66
N MET A 263 -6.80 -15.81 -10.83
CA MET A 263 -7.62 -17.00 -11.13
C MET A 263 -7.29 -17.61 -12.51
N ASN A 264 -7.05 -16.76 -13.52
CA ASN A 264 -6.73 -17.23 -14.86
C ASN A 264 -5.28 -17.73 -15.01
N ALA A 265 -4.34 -17.30 -14.15
CA ALA A 265 -2.96 -17.80 -14.17
C ALA A 265 -2.82 -19.29 -13.78
N ASN A 266 -3.84 -19.87 -13.14
CA ASN A 266 -3.93 -21.30 -12.85
C ASN A 266 -4.49 -22.15 -14.01
N ASP A 267 -4.83 -21.53 -15.14
CA ASP A 267 -5.09 -22.21 -16.41
C ASP A 267 -3.81 -22.18 -17.27
N PRO A 268 -3.15 -23.32 -17.52
CA PRO A 268 -1.90 -23.37 -18.29
C PRO A 268 -2.05 -22.93 -19.76
N THR A 269 -3.26 -22.62 -20.22
CA THR A 269 -3.53 -22.06 -21.55
C THR A 269 -3.69 -20.52 -21.57
N ALA A 270 -3.76 -19.86 -20.41
CA ALA A 270 -3.96 -18.42 -20.31
C ALA A 270 -2.64 -17.67 -20.11
N THR A 271 -1.94 -17.39 -21.21
CA THR A 271 -0.73 -16.55 -21.23
C THR A 271 -1.07 -15.08 -20.94
N SER A 272 -1.27 -14.72 -19.66
CA SER A 272 -1.57 -13.34 -19.26
C SER A 272 -0.30 -12.59 -18.81
N CYS A 273 0.13 -11.60 -19.60
CA CYS A 273 1.01 -10.53 -19.08
C CYS A 273 0.26 -9.68 -18.05
N CYS A 274 1.02 -8.98 -17.22
CA CYS A 274 0.58 -8.09 -16.14
C CYS A 274 -0.64 -7.19 -16.48
N VAL A 275 -1.37 -6.82 -15.42
CA VAL A 275 -2.64 -6.06 -15.36
C VAL A 275 -2.71 -4.78 -16.23
N CYS A 276 -1.58 -4.22 -16.67
CA CYS A 276 -1.57 -2.99 -17.47
C CYS A 276 -1.77 -3.15 -18.99
N CYS A 277 -1.71 -4.37 -19.55
CA CYS A 277 -1.69 -4.56 -21.01
C CYS A 277 -3.03 -5.01 -21.63
N LYS A 278 -4.14 -5.07 -20.88
CA LYS A 278 -5.40 -5.65 -21.38
C LYS A 278 -6.37 -4.67 -22.06
N GLU A 279 -6.09 -3.36 -22.06
CA GLU A 279 -6.97 -2.36 -22.70
C GLU A 279 -6.33 -1.60 -23.87
N ILE A 280 -5.08 -1.90 -24.22
CA ILE A 280 -4.45 -1.30 -25.41
C ILE A 280 -4.41 -2.39 -26.50
N PRO A 281 -5.18 -2.23 -27.59
CA PRO A 281 -4.99 -3.03 -28.80
C PRO A 281 -3.50 -3.05 -29.16
N LEU A 282 -2.93 -4.22 -29.48
CA LEU A 282 -1.48 -4.39 -29.65
C LEU A 282 -0.90 -3.35 -30.63
N ASP A 283 -1.67 -2.99 -31.64
CA ASP A 283 -1.41 -1.96 -32.65
C ASP A 283 -1.41 -0.52 -32.11
N ALA A 284 -2.26 -0.20 -31.13
CA ALA A 284 -2.33 1.12 -30.50
C ALA A 284 -1.17 1.38 -29.51
N ALA A 285 -0.56 0.33 -28.95
CA ALA A 285 0.59 0.44 -28.05
C ALA A 285 1.90 0.85 -28.76
N PHE A 286 1.92 0.79 -30.10
CA PHE A 286 3.08 1.14 -30.92
C PHE A 286 2.98 2.51 -31.62
N THR A 287 1.95 3.31 -31.33
CA THR A 287 1.97 4.73 -31.71
C THR A 287 2.85 5.50 -30.73
N PRO A 288 3.44 6.65 -31.12
CA PRO A 288 4.20 7.51 -30.21
C PRO A 288 3.42 7.86 -28.93
N GLU A 289 2.11 8.09 -29.07
CA GLU A 289 1.20 8.40 -27.96
C GLU A 289 0.95 7.19 -27.05
N GLY A 290 0.85 5.98 -27.62
CA GLY A 290 0.69 4.73 -26.86
C GLY A 290 1.95 4.34 -26.07
N ALA A 291 3.14 4.59 -26.64
CA ALA A 291 4.41 4.32 -25.99
C ALA A 291 4.62 5.23 -24.75
N GLU A 292 4.31 6.52 -24.89
CA GLU A 292 4.38 7.48 -23.78
C GLU A 292 3.38 7.12 -22.67
N TYR A 293 2.19 6.64 -23.03
CA TYR A 293 1.20 6.14 -22.08
C TYR A 293 1.67 4.90 -21.31
N VAL A 294 2.23 3.90 -22.01
CA VAL A 294 2.74 2.67 -21.37
C VAL A 294 3.92 2.97 -20.45
N GLU A 295 4.85 3.84 -20.87
CA GLU A 295 5.98 4.25 -20.05
C GLU A 295 5.53 5.04 -18.80
N HIS A 296 4.60 5.98 -18.97
CA HIS A 296 4.13 6.86 -17.89
C HIS A 296 3.31 6.13 -16.82
N PHE A 297 2.44 5.21 -17.23
CA PHE A 297 1.51 4.54 -16.31
C PHE A 297 1.99 3.16 -15.84
N CYS A 298 2.81 2.45 -16.64
CA CYS A 298 3.24 1.07 -16.34
C CYS A 298 4.72 0.97 -15.95
N GLY A 299 5.49 2.04 -16.14
CA GLY A 299 6.92 2.09 -15.85
C GLY A 299 7.80 1.50 -16.95
N LEU A 300 9.08 1.91 -16.93
CA LEU A 300 10.06 1.62 -17.97
C LEU A 300 10.36 0.12 -18.14
N GLU A 301 10.40 -0.65 -17.05
CA GLU A 301 10.63 -2.10 -17.12
C GLU A 301 9.46 -2.86 -17.77
N CYS A 302 8.23 -2.40 -17.53
CA CYS A 302 7.04 -2.99 -18.17
C CYS A 302 7.06 -2.74 -19.68
N TYR A 303 7.42 -1.52 -20.08
CA TYR A 303 7.62 -1.15 -21.48
C TYR A 303 8.72 -1.98 -22.17
N GLN A 304 9.86 -2.19 -21.50
CA GLN A 304 10.96 -3.01 -22.03
C GLN A 304 10.57 -4.49 -22.20
N ARG A 305 9.81 -5.06 -21.25
CA ARG A 305 9.28 -6.43 -21.36
C ARG A 305 8.26 -6.57 -22.49
N PHE A 306 7.44 -5.53 -22.71
CA PHE A 306 6.49 -5.48 -23.82
C PHE A 306 7.22 -5.43 -25.18
N GLN A 307 8.26 -4.60 -25.32
CA GLN A 307 9.09 -4.54 -26.53
C GLN A 307 9.82 -5.86 -26.83
N ALA A 308 10.29 -6.57 -25.80
CA ALA A 308 10.97 -7.85 -25.98
C ALA A 308 10.03 -8.95 -26.53
N ARG A 309 8.76 -8.97 -26.09
CA ARG A 309 7.74 -9.90 -26.59
C ARG A 309 7.30 -9.61 -28.02
N ALA A 310 7.28 -8.35 -28.43
CA ALA A 310 6.94 -7.98 -29.81
C ALA A 310 7.98 -8.47 -30.83
N LYS A 311 9.26 -8.44 -30.46
CA LYS A 311 10.36 -8.95 -31.31
C LYS A 311 10.26 -10.46 -31.53
N THR A 312 9.94 -11.22 -30.49
CA THR A 312 9.77 -12.68 -30.61
C THR A 312 8.47 -13.09 -31.32
N GLY A 313 7.42 -12.27 -31.27
CA GLY A 313 6.20 -12.48 -32.06
C GLY A 313 6.40 -12.29 -33.57
N SER A 314 7.31 -11.40 -33.99
CA SER A 314 7.60 -11.17 -35.41
C SER A 314 8.46 -12.26 -36.08
N GLU A 315 9.10 -13.13 -35.28
CA GLU A 315 9.94 -14.24 -35.80
C GLU A 315 9.16 -15.56 -35.99
N THR A 316 7.88 -15.62 -35.60
CA THR A 316 7.07 -16.85 -35.70
C THR A 316 6.10 -16.89 -36.89
N ASP A 317 6.11 -15.89 -37.77
CA ASP A 317 5.41 -15.89 -39.07
C ASP A 317 6.34 -16.28 -40.24
N ALA A 318 7.22 -17.26 -40.03
CA ALA A 318 7.91 -17.95 -41.12
C ALA A 318 7.17 -19.25 -41.46
N ASP A 319 6.25 -19.10 -42.42
CA ASP A 319 5.52 -20.08 -43.24
C ASP A 319 5.73 -21.60 -42.96
N PRO A 320 4.72 -22.33 -42.46
CA PRO A 320 4.80 -23.78 -42.24
C PRO A 320 4.58 -24.61 -43.52
N ASN A 321 4.61 -24.01 -44.72
CA ASN A 321 4.19 -24.69 -45.96
C ASN A 321 5.25 -24.78 -47.08
N ALA A 322 6.50 -25.08 -46.74
CA ALA A 322 7.51 -25.48 -47.72
C ALA A 322 7.98 -26.93 -47.49
N CYS A 323 7.12 -27.90 -47.81
CA CYS A 323 7.53 -29.29 -48.04
C CYS A 323 7.55 -29.60 -49.54
N ASP A 324 8.75 -29.91 -50.00
CA ASP A 324 9.08 -30.94 -50.99
C ASP A 324 8.79 -30.70 -52.50
N SER A 325 9.87 -30.56 -53.28
CA SER A 325 9.97 -31.22 -54.59
C SER A 325 11.41 -31.37 -55.09
N SER A 326 11.74 -32.63 -55.37
CA SER A 326 12.70 -33.17 -56.36
C SER A 326 14.20 -33.25 -56.02
N LEU A 327 14.59 -34.45 -55.58
CA LEU A 327 15.76 -35.19 -56.07
C LEU A 327 15.52 -35.70 -57.50
N SER A 328 16.45 -35.47 -58.42
CA SER A 328 16.93 -36.46 -59.41
C SER A 328 18.00 -35.85 -60.33
N ASP A 329 19.14 -36.55 -60.36
CA ASP A 329 20.33 -36.52 -61.24
C ASP A 329 21.26 -35.28 -61.26
#